data_AF-A0A1B8CWM2-F1
#
_entry.id   AF-A0A1B8CWM2-F1
#
_cell.length_a   1.000
_cell.length_b   1.000
_cell.length_c   1.000
_cell.angle_alpha   90.00
_cell.angle_beta   90.00
_cell.angle_gamma   90.00
#
_symmetry.space_group_name_H-M   'P 1'
#
loop_
_entity.id
_entity.type
_entity.pdbx_description
1 polymer ?
#
loop_
_entity_poly.entity_id
_entity_poly.type
_entity_poly.pdbx_seq_one_letter_code
_entity_poly.pdbx_strand_id
1 'polypeptide(L)'
;MRTTTLLVVALTASIATATVPASITFAPRAQPTISQDPWQCITENLTQYLDVPKPTGLLFSALRSYASDLFEPGLAADSEWCAFTTAAPKDVLPAYSSYASQAYSWWSARSSTTAFLKEDCPNNWDLSLWRVPGGEEWLNDTIAFAGCYAEALTATGPARRD
;
A
#
# COMPACT_ATOMS: atom_id res chain seq x y z
N MET A 1 23.88 46.89 -32.75
CA MET A 1 22.79 46.28 -31.95
C MET A 1 22.83 44.78 -32.23
N ARG A 2 23.14 43.94 -31.22
CA ARG A 2 23.27 42.47 -31.35
C ARG A 2 22.07 41.83 -30.67
N THR A 3 21.22 41.17 -31.45
CA THR A 3 20.04 40.43 -30.97
C THR A 3 20.50 39.09 -30.39
N THR A 4 20.21 38.87 -29.12
CA THR A 4 20.48 37.61 -28.41
C THR A 4 19.22 36.75 -28.46
N THR A 5 19.24 35.68 -29.24
CA THR A 5 18.13 34.73 -29.35
C THR A 5 18.17 33.78 -28.15
N LEU A 6 17.18 33.87 -27.27
CA LEU A 6 17.01 32.94 -26.13
C LEU A 6 16.37 31.63 -26.62
N LEU A 7 17.06 30.52 -26.37
CA LEU A 7 16.61 29.17 -26.70
C LEU A 7 15.87 28.61 -25.47
N VAL A 8 14.54 28.48 -25.58
CA VAL A 8 13.71 27.86 -24.53
C VAL A 8 13.74 26.35 -24.74
N VAL A 9 14.40 25.63 -23.82
CA VAL A 9 14.36 24.16 -23.77
C VAL A 9 13.08 23.76 -23.04
N ALA A 10 12.13 23.19 -23.78
CA ALA A 10 10.93 22.59 -23.20
C ALA A 10 11.29 21.25 -22.55
N LEU A 11 11.29 21.19 -21.21
CA LEU A 11 11.42 19.94 -20.46
C LEU A 11 10.06 19.23 -20.47
N THR A 12 9.88 18.25 -21.35
CA THR A 12 8.73 17.33 -21.28
C THR A 12 8.97 16.35 -20.12
N ALA A 13 8.39 16.65 -18.96
CA ALA A 13 8.33 15.70 -17.85
C ALA A 13 7.30 14.62 -18.19
N SER A 14 7.78 13.43 -18.56
CA SER A 14 6.95 12.23 -18.68
C SER A 14 6.46 11.85 -17.29
N ILE A 15 5.23 12.21 -16.93
CA ILE A 15 4.61 11.73 -15.70
C ILE A 15 4.24 10.27 -15.95
N ALA A 16 5.12 9.35 -15.57
CA ALA A 16 4.75 7.96 -15.44
C ALA A 16 3.66 7.89 -14.37
N THR A 17 2.43 7.57 -14.78
CA THR A 17 1.35 7.25 -13.84
C THR A 17 1.75 5.94 -13.18
N ALA A 18 2.30 6.03 -11.97
CA ALA A 18 2.48 4.88 -11.11
C ALA A 18 1.08 4.41 -10.69
N THR A 19 0.48 3.54 -11.48
CA THR A 19 -0.67 2.75 -11.02
C THR A 19 -0.14 1.84 -9.93
N VAL A 20 -0.39 2.19 -8.67
CA VAL A 20 -0.29 1.21 -7.59
C VAL A 20 -1.28 0.11 -7.93
N PRO A 21 -0.86 -1.16 -7.99
CA PRO A 21 -1.79 -2.25 -8.24
C PRO A 21 -2.93 -2.16 -7.23
N ALA A 22 -4.15 -2.00 -7.75
CA ALA A 22 -5.36 -2.06 -6.95
C ALA A 22 -5.48 -3.46 -6.34
N SER A 23 -5.83 -3.47 -5.06
CA SER A 23 -6.51 -4.53 -4.31
C SER A 23 -6.29 -5.95 -4.83
N ILE A 24 -5.48 -6.73 -4.10
CA ILE A 24 -5.46 -8.18 -4.26
C ILE A 24 -6.86 -8.67 -3.86
N THR A 25 -7.68 -9.05 -4.84
CA THR A 25 -9.03 -9.57 -4.57
C THR A 25 -8.89 -10.87 -3.77
N PHE A 26 -9.35 -10.85 -2.52
CA PHE A 26 -9.36 -12.01 -1.63
C PHE A 26 -10.53 -12.93 -1.95
N ALA A 27 -10.37 -13.78 -2.97
CA ALA A 27 -11.08 -15.04 -2.99
C ALA A 27 -10.59 -15.90 -1.80
N PRO A 28 -11.42 -16.80 -1.21
CA PRO A 28 -10.94 -17.80 -0.28
C PRO A 28 -9.73 -18.50 -0.88
N ARG A 29 -8.57 -18.40 -0.21
CA ARG A 29 -7.33 -18.94 -0.78
C ARG A 29 -7.52 -20.44 -0.96
N ALA A 30 -7.50 -20.89 -2.21
CA ALA A 30 -7.49 -22.31 -2.48
C ALA A 30 -6.29 -22.91 -1.77
N GLN A 31 -6.51 -24.00 -1.04
CA GLN A 31 -5.42 -24.69 -0.35
C GLN A 31 -4.36 -25.06 -1.40
N PRO A 32 -3.07 -24.78 -1.14
CA PRO A 32 -2.03 -24.94 -2.15
C PRO A 32 -2.04 -26.37 -2.69
N THR A 33 -2.27 -26.54 -4.00
CA THR A 33 -2.21 -27.85 -4.65
C THR A 33 -0.77 -28.34 -4.83
N ILE A 34 0.21 -27.45 -4.62
CA ILE A 34 1.65 -27.70 -4.78
C ILE A 34 2.21 -28.22 -3.45
N SER A 35 2.71 -29.45 -3.49
CA SER A 35 3.32 -30.13 -2.33
C SER A 35 4.64 -29.52 -1.87
N GLN A 36 5.35 -28.77 -2.73
CA GLN A 36 6.68 -28.24 -2.41
C GLN A 36 6.96 -26.94 -3.20
N ASP A 37 7.35 -25.89 -2.49
CA ASP A 37 7.74 -24.63 -3.10
C ASP A 37 9.05 -24.77 -3.91
N PRO A 38 9.22 -23.97 -4.98
CA PRO A 38 10.50 -23.81 -5.67
C PRO A 38 11.64 -23.48 -4.69
N TRP A 39 12.86 -23.94 -4.98
CA TRP A 39 14.00 -23.74 -4.09
C TRP A 39 14.31 -22.25 -3.82
N GLN A 40 13.99 -21.37 -4.77
CA GLN A 40 14.15 -19.91 -4.62
C GLN A 40 13.33 -19.37 -3.44
N CYS A 41 12.20 -20.01 -3.14
CA CYS A 41 11.32 -19.64 -2.03
C CYS A 41 11.94 -19.94 -0.66
N ILE A 42 12.94 -20.82 -0.58
CA ILE A 42 13.54 -21.28 0.68
C ILE A 42 14.70 -20.35 1.11
N THR A 43 15.32 -19.64 0.16
CA THR A 43 16.51 -18.82 0.42
C THR A 43 16.19 -17.41 0.90
N GLU A 44 14.99 -16.90 0.61
CA GLU A 44 14.57 -15.56 1.00
C GLU A 44 13.87 -15.56 2.36
N ASN A 45 14.12 -14.53 3.18
CA ASN A 45 13.38 -14.35 4.42
C ASN A 45 12.02 -13.69 4.12
N LEU A 46 10.97 -14.50 3.98
CA LEU A 46 9.63 -14.02 3.65
C LEU A 46 8.98 -13.15 4.75
N THR A 47 9.45 -13.22 6.00
CA THR A 47 8.88 -12.38 7.08
C THR A 47 9.07 -10.89 6.82
N GLN A 48 10.06 -10.50 6.01
CA GLN A 48 10.30 -9.09 5.64
C GLN A 48 9.16 -8.48 4.81
N TYR A 49 8.31 -9.31 4.18
CA TYR A 49 7.13 -8.88 3.42
C TYR A 49 5.86 -8.81 4.28
N LEU A 50 5.96 -9.23 5.54
CA LEU A 50 4.89 -9.18 6.53
C LEU A 50 5.20 -8.18 7.65
N ASP A 51 6.46 -7.79 7.81
CA ASP A 51 6.87 -6.71 8.71
C ASP A 51 6.77 -5.35 8.01
N VAL A 52 5.53 -4.89 7.87
CA VAL A 52 5.17 -3.62 7.22
C VAL A 52 5.37 -2.42 8.15
N PRO A 53 5.41 -1.19 7.62
CA PRO A 53 5.34 0.03 8.42
C PRO A 53 4.03 0.08 9.23
N LYS A 54 4.15 0.26 10.55
CA LYS A 54 3.00 0.34 11.45
C LYS A 54 2.86 1.77 11.99
N PRO A 55 1.64 2.32 12.07
CA PRO A 55 1.42 3.60 12.71
C PRO A 55 1.68 3.45 14.22
N THR A 56 2.00 4.56 14.89
CA THR A 56 2.27 4.56 16.34
C THR A 56 1.56 5.72 17.04
N GLY A 57 1.51 5.66 18.38
CA GLY A 57 0.98 6.75 19.21
C GLY A 57 -0.48 7.11 18.91
N LEU A 58 -0.74 8.42 18.79
CA LEU A 58 -2.09 8.97 18.57
C LEU A 58 -2.69 8.52 17.23
N LEU A 59 -1.86 8.41 16.18
CA LEU A 59 -2.32 7.95 14.87
C LEU A 59 -2.84 6.52 14.95
N PHE A 60 -2.09 5.61 15.58
CA PHE A 60 -2.54 4.22 15.75
C PHE A 60 -3.85 4.15 16.54
N SER A 61 -3.98 4.96 17.59
CA SER A 61 -5.21 5.01 18.40
C SER A 61 -6.41 5.51 17.60
N ALA A 62 -6.21 6.53 16.76
CA ALA A 62 -7.25 7.08 15.89
C ALA A 62 -7.67 6.08 14.80
N LEU A 63 -6.71 5.43 14.14
CA LEU A 63 -6.99 4.40 13.12
C LEU A 63 -7.75 3.22 13.71
N ARG A 64 -7.35 2.74 14.90
CA ARG A 64 -8.07 1.65 15.57
C ARG A 64 -9.50 2.05 15.97
N SER A 65 -9.69 3.29 16.43
CA SER A 65 -11.03 3.78 16.79
C SER A 65 -11.92 3.90 15.54
N TYR A 66 -11.37 4.41 14.45
CA TYR A 66 -12.06 4.47 13.17
C TYR A 66 -12.40 3.07 12.63
N ALA A 67 -11.46 2.13 12.73
CA ALA A 67 -11.70 0.74 12.37
C ALA A 67 -12.84 0.13 13.19
N SER A 68 -12.88 0.33 14.52
CA SER A 68 -13.99 -0.19 15.35
C SER A 68 -15.35 0.39 14.97
N ASP A 69 -15.40 1.60 14.40
CA ASP A 69 -16.64 2.20 13.89
C ASP A 69 -17.02 1.64 12.51
N LEU A 70 -16.06 1.16 11.73
CA LEU A 70 -16.29 0.47 10.44
C LEU A 70 -16.76 -0.98 10.62
N PHE A 71 -16.31 -1.67 11.67
CA PHE A 71 -16.62 -3.08 11.94
C PHE A 71 -17.95 -3.30 12.69
N GLU A 72 -19.07 -2.86 12.10
CA GLU A 72 -20.31 -3.67 12.10
C GLU A 72 -20.13 -4.78 11.05
N PRO A 73 -20.59 -6.02 11.24
CA PRO A 73 -19.87 -7.24 10.87
C PRO A 73 -19.62 -7.38 9.35
N GLY A 74 -18.50 -6.83 8.88
CA GLY A 74 -18.00 -6.91 7.52
C GLY A 74 -16.60 -6.31 7.46
N LEU A 75 -15.67 -6.98 6.75
CA LEU A 75 -14.33 -6.44 6.52
C LEU A 75 -14.45 -5.14 5.74
N ALA A 76 -13.91 -4.05 6.29
CA ALA A 76 -13.96 -2.76 5.63
C ALA A 76 -13.27 -2.84 4.25
N ALA A 77 -13.92 -2.30 3.21
CA ALA A 77 -13.34 -2.25 1.87
C ALA A 77 -12.19 -1.23 1.82
N ASP A 78 -11.21 -1.40 0.91
CA ASP A 78 -10.09 -0.47 0.73
C ASP A 78 -10.54 1.00 0.60
N SER A 79 -11.70 1.25 0.00
CA SER A 79 -12.30 2.58 -0.14
C SER A 79 -12.74 3.23 1.18
N GLU A 80 -13.07 2.44 2.20
CA GLU A 80 -13.51 2.93 3.50
C GLU A 80 -12.35 3.46 4.34
N TRP A 81 -11.14 2.91 4.13
CA TRP A 81 -9.92 3.43 4.73
C TRP A 81 -9.57 4.83 4.21
N CYS A 82 -9.88 5.14 2.94
CA CYS A 82 -9.59 6.45 2.37
C CYS A 82 -10.42 7.57 3.00
N ALA A 83 -11.63 7.23 3.48
CA ALA A 83 -12.51 8.15 4.19
C ALA A 83 -11.99 8.57 5.59
N PHE A 84 -10.97 7.88 6.13
CA PHE A 84 -10.29 8.29 7.37
C PHE A 84 -9.83 9.75 7.33
N THR A 85 -9.35 10.22 6.18
CA THR A 85 -8.88 11.61 6.00
C THR A 85 -9.97 12.66 6.25
N THR A 86 -11.24 12.26 6.16
CA THR A 86 -12.40 13.13 6.40
C THR A 86 -12.97 12.94 7.80
N ALA A 87 -12.95 11.72 8.33
CA ALA A 87 -13.52 11.38 9.63
C ALA A 87 -12.58 11.67 10.81
N ALA A 88 -11.27 11.61 10.59
CA ALA A 88 -10.29 11.67 11.67
C ALA A 88 -10.16 13.07 12.30
N PRO A 89 -9.75 13.14 13.58
CA PRO A 89 -9.33 14.38 14.21
C PRO A 89 -8.26 15.12 13.38
N LYS A 90 -8.41 16.44 13.21
CA LYS A 90 -7.53 17.22 12.32
C LYS A 90 -6.06 17.21 12.75
N ASP A 91 -5.80 17.02 14.04
CA ASP A 91 -4.46 16.95 14.64
C ASP A 91 -3.71 15.65 14.26
N VAL A 92 -4.41 14.57 13.90
CA VAL A 92 -3.77 13.33 13.46
C VAL A 92 -3.51 13.27 11.95
N LEU A 93 -4.13 14.15 11.16
CA LEU A 93 -4.01 14.14 9.69
C LEU A 93 -2.58 14.33 9.16
N PRO A 94 -1.72 15.21 9.73
CA PRO A 94 -0.33 15.30 9.29
C PRO A 94 0.45 14.00 9.52
N ALA A 95 0.23 13.35 10.66
CA ALA A 95 0.85 12.05 10.97
C ALA A 95 0.33 10.97 10.02
N TYR A 96 -0.97 10.96 9.72
CA TYR A 96 -1.56 10.05 8.73
C TYR A 96 -0.95 10.22 7.35
N SER A 97 -0.83 11.45 6.86
CA SER A 97 -0.23 11.71 5.53
C SER A 97 1.21 11.21 5.46
N SER A 98 2.01 11.41 6.52
CA SER A 98 3.38 10.89 6.59
C SER A 98 3.42 9.36 6.60
N TYR A 99 2.51 8.73 7.36
CA TYR A 99 2.39 7.28 7.44
C TYR A 99 1.94 6.67 6.11
N ALA A 100 0.88 7.20 5.49
CA ALA A 100 0.35 6.71 4.22
C ALA A 100 1.37 6.84 3.08
N SER A 101 2.19 7.90 3.07
CA SER A 101 3.32 8.03 2.13
C SER A 101 4.41 6.96 2.35
N GLN A 102 4.69 6.60 3.60
CA GLN A 102 5.63 5.52 3.93
C GLN A 102 5.08 4.16 3.50
N ALA A 103 3.81 3.88 3.79
CA ALA A 103 3.10 2.69 3.35
C ALA A 103 3.13 2.56 1.81
N TYR A 104 2.78 3.65 1.10
CA TYR A 104 2.87 3.73 -0.36
C TYR A 104 4.27 3.38 -0.87
N SER A 105 5.31 3.98 -0.29
CA SER A 105 6.69 3.76 -0.72
C SER A 105 7.15 2.33 -0.45
N TRP A 106 6.80 1.79 0.71
CA TRP A 106 7.13 0.42 1.09
C TRP A 106 6.44 -0.61 0.19
N TRP A 107 5.13 -0.43 -0.05
CA TRP A 107 4.32 -1.32 -0.89
C TRP A 107 4.74 -1.26 -2.36
N SER A 108 4.95 -0.05 -2.90
CA SER A 108 5.41 0.13 -4.28
C SER A 108 6.73 -0.60 -4.53
N ALA A 109 7.65 -0.60 -3.56
CA ALA A 109 8.93 -1.28 -3.67
C ALA A 109 8.85 -2.82 -3.57
N ARG A 110 7.76 -3.38 -3.05
CA ARG A 110 7.66 -4.81 -2.67
C ARG A 110 6.50 -5.56 -3.29
N SER A 111 5.54 -4.86 -3.90
CA SER A 111 4.28 -5.43 -4.38
C SER A 111 4.47 -6.56 -5.39
N SER A 112 5.37 -6.41 -6.36
CA SER A 112 5.65 -7.44 -7.37
C SER A 112 6.25 -8.71 -6.76
N THR A 113 7.24 -8.57 -5.89
CA THR A 113 7.83 -9.72 -5.18
C THR A 113 6.82 -10.36 -4.24
N THR A 114 6.01 -9.56 -3.55
CA THR A 114 4.96 -10.09 -2.67
C THR A 114 3.91 -10.90 -3.45
N ALA A 115 3.52 -10.45 -4.65
CA ALA A 115 2.63 -11.20 -5.52
C ALA A 115 3.22 -12.55 -5.93
N PHE A 116 4.47 -12.56 -6.41
CA PHE A 116 5.21 -13.78 -6.72
C PHE A 116 5.30 -14.73 -5.53
N LEU A 117 5.70 -14.23 -4.36
CA LEU A 117 5.83 -15.07 -3.15
C LEU A 117 4.49 -15.66 -2.70
N LYS A 118 3.38 -14.93 -2.86
CA LYS A 118 2.05 -15.43 -2.52
C LYS A 118 1.55 -16.51 -3.48
N GLU A 119 1.91 -16.44 -4.75
CA GLU A 119 1.46 -17.35 -5.81
C GLU A 119 2.37 -18.58 -5.93
N ASP A 120 3.69 -18.36 -6.04
CA ASP A 120 4.68 -19.38 -6.36
C ASP A 120 5.35 -20.00 -5.11
N CYS A 121 5.26 -19.33 -3.95
CA CYS A 121 5.84 -19.82 -2.68
C CYS A 121 4.79 -20.03 -1.57
N PRO A 122 3.66 -20.71 -1.85
CA PRO A 122 2.53 -20.72 -0.94
C PRO A 122 2.84 -21.38 0.41
N ASN A 123 3.66 -22.43 0.46
CA ASN A 123 3.95 -23.11 1.72
C ASN A 123 4.83 -22.26 2.64
N ASN A 124 5.87 -21.63 2.11
CA ASN A 124 6.77 -20.77 2.88
C ASN A 124 6.12 -19.44 3.24
N TRP A 125 5.22 -18.93 2.37
CA TRP A 125 4.36 -17.80 2.71
C TRP A 125 3.48 -18.13 3.91
N ASP A 126 2.77 -19.26 3.90
CA ASP A 126 1.90 -19.69 5.01
C ASP A 126 2.70 -19.89 6.30
N LEU A 127 3.89 -20.50 6.22
CA LEU A 127 4.80 -20.61 7.36
C LEU A 127 5.24 -19.24 7.90
N SER A 128 5.38 -18.25 7.02
CA SER A 128 5.76 -16.89 7.42
C SER A 128 4.60 -16.15 8.08
N LEU A 129 3.35 -16.39 7.68
CA LEU A 129 2.17 -15.90 8.36
C LEU A 129 2.12 -16.37 9.83
N TRP A 130 2.50 -17.62 10.09
CA TRP A 130 2.62 -18.14 11.46
C TRP A 130 3.74 -17.48 12.27
N ARG A 131 4.81 -17.00 11.60
CA ARG A 131 5.97 -16.37 12.26
C ARG A 131 5.76 -14.89 12.55
N VAL A 132 4.85 -14.24 11.83
CA VAL A 132 4.55 -12.81 11.98
C VAL A 132 3.09 -12.65 12.41
N PRO A 133 2.81 -12.59 13.72
CA PRO A 133 1.45 -12.43 14.23
C PRO A 133 0.75 -11.22 13.62
N GLY A 134 -0.43 -11.44 13.02
CA GLY A 134 -1.20 -10.39 12.35
C GLY A 134 -0.56 -9.84 11.07
N GLY A 135 0.51 -10.48 10.55
CA GLY A 135 1.26 -9.97 9.40
C GLY A 135 0.41 -9.80 8.14
N GLU A 136 -0.55 -10.70 7.90
CA GLU A 136 -1.48 -10.58 6.77
C GLU A 136 -2.45 -9.40 6.92
N GLU A 137 -3.03 -9.22 8.11
CA GLU A 137 -3.91 -8.09 8.42
C GLU A 137 -3.18 -6.77 8.23
N TRP A 138 -1.99 -6.64 8.82
CA TRP A 138 -1.16 -5.46 8.68
C TRP A 138 -0.73 -5.18 7.23
N LEU A 139 -0.44 -6.23 6.46
CA LEU A 139 -0.13 -6.09 5.04
C LEU A 139 -1.35 -5.56 4.27
N ASN A 140 -2.54 -6.03 4.58
CA ASN A 140 -3.78 -5.57 3.94
C ASN A 140 -4.04 -4.09 4.23
N ASP A 141 -3.93 -3.69 5.50
CA ASP A 141 -4.04 -2.29 5.90
C ASP A 141 -3.02 -1.41 5.17
N THR A 142 -1.77 -1.88 5.05
CA THR A 142 -0.70 -1.16 4.33
C THR A 142 -1.04 -0.97 2.86
N ILE A 143 -1.61 -1.99 2.20
CA ILE A 143 -2.07 -1.91 0.81
C ILE A 143 -3.18 -0.87 0.68
N ALA A 144 -4.16 -0.89 1.59
CA ALA A 144 -5.26 0.08 1.59
C ALA A 144 -4.75 1.52 1.75
N PHE A 145 -3.92 1.79 2.77
CA PHE A 145 -3.36 3.13 2.98
C PHE A 145 -2.47 3.60 1.82
N ALA A 146 -1.70 2.69 1.23
CA ALA A 146 -0.93 2.97 0.02
C ALA A 146 -1.84 3.36 -1.16
N GLY A 147 -2.95 2.64 -1.36
CA GLY A 147 -3.96 2.94 -2.36
C GLY A 147 -4.56 4.33 -2.16
N CYS A 148 -5.02 4.63 -0.94
CA CYS A 148 -5.60 5.94 -0.61
C CYS A 148 -4.62 7.10 -0.84
N TYR A 149 -3.34 6.90 -0.51
CA TYR A 149 -2.30 7.90 -0.79
C TYR A 149 -2.08 8.10 -2.29
N ALA A 150 -2.05 7.02 -3.07
CA ALA A 150 -1.91 7.07 -4.51
C ALA A 150 -3.07 7.83 -5.17
N GLU A 151 -4.30 7.56 -4.76
CA GLU A 151 -5.50 8.27 -5.24
C GLU A 151 -5.41 9.77 -4.96
N ALA A 152 -5.03 10.15 -3.72
CA ALA A 152 -4.88 11.55 -3.33
C ALA A 152 -3.82 12.30 -4.17
N LEU A 153 -2.71 11.63 -4.52
CA LEU A 153 -1.70 12.19 -5.42
C LEU A 153 -2.26 12.51 -6.81
N THR A 154 -3.12 11.63 -7.34
CA THR A 154 -3.74 11.84 -8.67
C THR A 154 -4.82 12.92 -8.65
N ALA A 155 -5.59 13.05 -7.56
CA ALA A 155 -6.61 14.08 -7.39
C ALA A 155 -6.03 15.50 -7.25
N THR A 156 -4.76 15.61 -6.83
CA THR A 156 -4.05 16.89 -6.64
C THR A 156 -3.30 17.33 -7.91
N GLY A 157 -3.32 16.53 -8.98
CA GLY A 157 -2.73 16.90 -10.28
C GLY A 157 -3.44 18.09 -10.93
N PRO A 158 -2.77 18.84 -11.84
CA PRO A 158 -3.40 19.99 -12.49
C PRO A 158 -4.65 19.54 -13.25
N ALA A 159 -5.80 20.14 -12.92
CA ALA A 159 -7.04 19.95 -13.65
C ALA A 159 -6.77 20.07 -15.15
N ARG A 160 -7.12 19.05 -15.94
CA ARG A 160 -7.20 19.19 -17.39
C ARG A 160 -8.17 20.34 -17.67
N ARG A 161 -7.62 21.45 -18.17
CA ARG A 161 -8.40 22.42 -18.90
C ARG A 161 -8.73 21.77 -20.24
N ASP A 162 -9.94 21.27 -20.34
CA ASP A 162 -10.62 21.10 -21.63
C ASP A 162 -10.93 22.47 -22.23
#